data_AF-A0A2V8S269-F1
#
_entry.id   AF-A0A2V8S269-F1
#
_cell.length_a   1.000
_cell.length_b   1.000
_cell.length_c   1.000
_cell.angle_alpha   90.00
_cell.angle_beta   90.00
_cell.angle_gamma   90.00
#
_symmetry.space_group_name_H-M   'P 1'
#
loop_
_entity.id
_entity.type
_entity.pdbx_description
1 polymer ?
#
loop_
_entity_poly.entity_id
_entity_poly.type
_entity_poly.pdbx_seq_one_letter_code
_entity_poly.pdbx_strand_id
1 'polypeptide(L)'
;MELNDDAKEIVEELGRAINAAVERSTEVADAIARLRTAGFEMELSLKLVIGLRELDELPDASVTLDLTDEDRRTLRSMKIRFDDGD
;
A
#
# COMPACT_ATOMS: atom_id res chain seq x y z
N MET A 1 19.15 -0.97 8.85
CA MET A 1 19.18 -1.03 7.37
C MET A 1 18.07 -1.92 6.79
N GLU A 2 17.21 -2.52 7.64
CA GLU A 2 16.23 -3.55 7.22
C GLU A 2 14.99 -2.99 6.49
N LEU A 3 14.59 -1.74 6.75
CA LEU A 3 13.42 -1.12 6.09
C LEU A 3 13.53 -1.07 4.55
N ASN A 4 14.76 -1.02 4.04
CA ASN A 4 15.02 -1.02 2.60
C ASN A 4 14.83 -2.40 1.97
N ASP A 5 15.06 -3.48 2.73
CA ASP A 5 14.90 -4.84 2.23
C ASP A 5 13.41 -5.20 2.11
N ASP A 6 12.58 -4.76 3.06
CA ASP A 6 11.11 -4.90 2.98
C ASP A 6 10.53 -4.11 1.80
N ALA A 7 10.96 -2.85 1.61
CA ALA A 7 10.50 -2.03 0.49
C ALA A 7 10.89 -2.64 -0.86
N LYS A 8 12.07 -3.25 -0.94
CA LYS A 8 12.54 -3.94 -2.14
C LYS A 8 11.70 -5.17 -2.45
N GLU A 9 11.35 -5.98 -1.45
CA GLU A 9 10.48 -7.15 -1.64
C GLU A 9 9.11 -6.75 -2.21
N ILE A 10 8.51 -5.70 -1.66
CA ILE A 10 7.22 -5.15 -2.14
C ILE A 10 7.32 -4.67 -3.58
N VAL A 11 8.41 -3.98 -3.95
CA VAL A 11 8.66 -3.54 -5.33
C VAL A 11 8.78 -4.74 -6.29
N GLU A 12 9.46 -5.80 -5.89
CA GLU A 12 9.59 -7.02 -6.68
C GLU A 12 8.25 -7.77 -6.83
N GLU A 13 7.44 -7.82 -5.77
CA GLU A 13 6.08 -8.38 -5.82
C GLU A 13 5.19 -7.57 -6.78
N LEU A 14 5.20 -6.24 -6.68
CA LEU A 14 4.47 -5.36 -7.57
C LEU A 14 4.89 -5.55 -9.03
N GLY A 15 6.21 -5.66 -9.29
CA GLY A 15 6.74 -5.93 -10.62
C GLY A 15 6.22 -7.24 -11.20
N ARG A 16 6.21 -8.31 -10.40
CA ARG A 16 5.64 -9.62 -10.79
C ARG A 16 4.13 -9.51 -11.06
N ALA A 17 3.38 -8.81 -10.22
CA ALA A 17 1.94 -8.64 -10.39
C ALA A 17 1.60 -7.89 -11.68
N ILE A 18 2.34 -6.81 -12.00
CA ILE A 18 2.17 -6.05 -13.24
C ILE A 18 2.49 -6.91 -14.46
N ASN A 19 3.61 -7.63 -14.44
CA ASN A 19 3.99 -8.49 -15.57
C ASN A 19 2.91 -9.53 -15.85
N ALA A 20 2.43 -10.20 -14.80
CA ALA A 20 1.36 -11.18 -14.87
C ALA A 20 0.02 -10.56 -15.35
N ALA A 21 -0.27 -9.31 -14.99
CA ALA A 21 -1.45 -8.59 -15.46
C ALA A 21 -1.34 -8.23 -16.95
N VAL A 22 -0.17 -7.79 -17.42
CA VAL A 22 0.10 -7.49 -18.83
C VAL A 22 0.01 -8.75 -19.68
N GLU A 23 0.61 -9.86 -19.23
CA GLU A 23 0.61 -11.15 -19.95
C GLU A 23 -0.82 -11.71 -20.13
N ARG A 24 -1.69 -11.51 -19.15
CA ARG A 24 -3.10 -11.93 -19.22
C ARG A 24 -4.04 -10.89 -19.84
N SER A 25 -3.54 -9.70 -20.19
CA SER A 25 -4.37 -8.63 -20.70
C SER A 25 -4.76 -8.88 -22.15
N THR A 26 -6.05 -9.08 -22.38
CA THR A 26 -6.63 -9.23 -23.72
C THR A 26 -6.43 -7.97 -24.56
N GLU A 27 -6.53 -6.80 -23.94
CA GLU A 27 -6.32 -5.51 -24.61
C GLU A 27 -4.88 -5.36 -25.15
N VAL A 28 -3.89 -5.79 -24.35
CA VAL A 28 -2.48 -5.79 -24.76
C VAL A 28 -2.26 -6.81 -25.88
N ALA A 29 -2.83 -8.01 -25.75
CA ALA A 29 -2.74 -9.04 -26.80
C ALA A 29 -3.33 -8.58 -28.13
N ASP A 30 -4.49 -7.91 -28.11
CA ASP A 30 -5.15 -7.38 -29.30
C ASP A 30 -4.35 -6.23 -29.94
N ALA A 31 -3.70 -5.39 -29.13
CA ALA A 31 -2.79 -4.36 -29.64
C ALA A 31 -1.57 -4.97 -30.35
N ILE A 32 -0.95 -6.00 -29.74
CA ILE A 32 0.17 -6.73 -30.34
C ILE A 32 -0.23 -7.40 -31.65
N ALA A 33 -1.40 -8.05 -31.68
CA ALA A 33 -1.91 -8.71 -32.88
C ALA A 33 -2.11 -7.72 -34.04
N ARG A 34 -2.69 -6.55 -33.77
CA ARG A 34 -2.88 -5.49 -34.77
C ARG A 34 -1.55 -4.99 -35.34
N LEU A 35 -0.53 -4.82 -34.49
CA LEU A 35 0.82 -4.41 -34.93
C LEU A 35 1.45 -5.47 -35.84
N ARG A 36 1.28 -6.76 -35.51
CA ARG A 36 1.76 -7.86 -36.35
C ARG A 36 1.04 -7.93 -37.70
N THR A 37 -0.28 -7.72 -37.73
CA THR A 37 -1.06 -7.65 -38.99
C THR A 37 -0.61 -6.48 -39.86
N ALA A 38 -0.18 -5.36 -39.25
CA ALA A 38 0.40 -4.23 -39.97
C ALA A 38 1.84 -4.47 -40.48
N GLY A 39 2.42 -5.65 -40.23
CA GLY A 39 3.74 -6.05 -40.72
C GLY A 39 4.92 -5.67 -39.82
N PHE A 40 4.65 -5.25 -38.58
CA PHE A 40 5.70 -4.93 -37.61
C PHE A 40 6.05 -6.13 -36.74
N GLU A 41 7.35 -6.32 -36.48
CA GLU A 41 7.85 -7.20 -35.42
C GLU A 41 8.05 -6.38 -34.15
N MET A 42 7.58 -6.89 -33.02
CA MET A 42 7.58 -6.16 -31.76
C MET A 42 8.58 -6.72 -30.76
N GLU A 43 9.31 -5.82 -30.12
CA GLU A 43 10.05 -6.07 -28.88
C GLU A 43 9.48 -5.13 -27.81
N LEU A 44 8.83 -5.69 -26.79
CA LEU A 44 8.24 -4.93 -25.70
C LEU A 44 9.18 -4.92 -24.49
N SER A 45 9.69 -3.75 -24.12
CA SER A 45 10.41 -3.54 -22.87
C SER A 45 9.65 -2.57 -21.96
N LEU A 46 9.37 -2.98 -20.73
CA LEU A 46 8.79 -2.11 -19.71
C LEU A 46 9.86 -1.72 -18.69
N LYS A 47 10.04 -0.40 -18.49
CA LYS A 47 10.83 0.15 -17.39
C LYS A 47 9.89 0.76 -16.36
N LEU A 48 9.80 0.16 -15.19
CA LEU A 48 9.03 0.66 -14.06
C LEU A 48 9.93 1.52 -13.16
N VAL A 49 9.49 2.73 -12.84
CA VAL A 49 10.18 3.64 -11.89
C VAL A 49 9.23 3.88 -10.72
N ILE A 50 9.61 3.42 -9.53
CA ILE A 50 8.81 3.57 -8.31
C ILE A 50 9.53 4.56 -7.40
N GLY A 51 8.85 5.67 -7.08
CA GLY A 51 9.30 6.62 -6.07
C GLY A 51 8.75 6.23 -4.71
N LEU A 52 9.63 5.91 -3.77
CA LEU A 52 9.29 5.68 -2.37
C LEU A 52 9.45 7.00 -1.61
N ARG A 53 8.46 7.34 -0.78
CA ARG A 53 8.56 8.40 0.22
C ARG A 53 8.18 7.77 1.55
N GLU A 54 9.04 7.94 2.55
CA GLU A 54 8.68 7.61 3.92
C GLU A 54 7.50 8.50 4.31
N LEU A 55 6.44 7.91 4.85
CA LEU A 55 5.44 8.69 5.55
C LEU A 55 6.07 9.06 6.89
N ASP A 56 6.30 10.35 7.12
CA ASP A 56 6.53 10.85 8.48
C ASP A 56 5.39 10.32 9.35
N GLU A 57 5.75 9.57 10.39
CA GLU A 57 4.92 8.99 11.45
C GLU A 57 3.44 8.85 11.07
N LEU A 58 3.02 7.62 10.74
CA LEU A 58 1.62 7.23 10.92
C LEU A 58 1.18 7.82 12.26
N PRO A 59 0.14 8.67 12.33
CA PRO A 59 -0.23 9.32 13.57
C PRO A 59 -0.36 8.21 14.58
N ASP A 60 0.51 8.26 15.59
CA ASP A 60 0.56 7.26 16.65
C ASP A 60 -0.90 7.02 17.05
N ALA A 61 -1.34 5.77 16.96
CA ALA A 61 -2.65 5.39 17.45
C ALA A 61 -2.70 5.46 18.99
N SER A 62 -1.90 6.32 19.62
CA SER A 62 -2.20 6.89 20.93
C SER A 62 -3.34 7.89 20.72
N VAL A 63 -4.55 7.35 20.59
CA VAL A 63 -5.75 8.14 20.85
C VAL A 63 -5.62 8.62 22.30
N THR A 64 -5.16 9.85 22.48
CA THR A 64 -5.23 10.56 23.75
C THR A 64 -6.72 10.82 23.95
N LEU A 65 -7.38 9.97 24.74
CA LEU A 65 -8.76 10.17 25.11
C LEU A 65 -8.82 11.35 26.09
N ASP A 66 -9.07 12.55 25.58
CA ASP A 66 -9.44 13.70 26.40
C ASP A 66 -10.86 13.48 26.96
N LEU A 67 -10.95 12.73 28.06
CA LEU A 67 -12.20 12.47 28.76
C LEU A 67 -12.62 13.68 29.58
N THR A 68 -13.86 14.13 29.40
CA THR A 68 -14.44 15.16 30.26
C THR A 68 -14.77 14.60 31.65
N ASP A 69 -14.99 15.48 32.64
CA ASP A 69 -15.37 15.06 33.99
C ASP A 69 -16.70 14.27 34.03
N GLU A 70 -17.59 14.53 33.07
CA GLU A 70 -18.84 13.79 32.89
C GLU A 70 -18.58 12.36 32.39
N ASP A 71 -17.71 12.19 31.40
CA ASP A 71 -17.33 10.88 30.86
C ASP A 71 -16.71 9.99 31.94
N ARG A 72 -15.82 10.56 32.75
CA ARG A 72 -15.18 9.87 33.90
C ARG A 72 -16.20 9.43 34.96
N ARG A 73 -17.30 10.15 35.12
CA ARG A 73 -18.36 9.80 36.08
C ARG A 73 -19.21 8.65 35.55
N THR A 74 -19.55 8.71 34.26
CA THR A 74 -20.30 7.66 33.56
C THR A 74 -19.53 6.34 33.57
N LEU A 75 -18.25 6.37 33.19
CA LEU A 75 -17.38 5.20 33.17
C LEU A 75 -17.20 4.55 34.56
N ARG A 76 -17.10 5.36 35.62
CA ARG A 76 -17.08 4.87 37.02
C ARG A 76 -18.38 4.18 37.42
N SER A 77 -19.53 4.68 36.96
CA SER A 77 -20.83 4.04 37.22
C SER A 77 -20.93 2.66 36.55
N MET A 78 -20.26 2.49 35.41
CA MET A 78 -20.13 1.23 34.68
C MET A 78 -19.02 0.31 35.24
N LYS A 79 -18.36 0.70 36.33
CA LYS A 79 -17.22 0.00 36.96
C LYS A 79 -16.03 -0.28 36.02
N ILE A 80 -15.87 0.53 35.00
CA ILE A 80 -14.71 0.44 34.10
C ILE A 80 -13.54 1.17 34.79
N ARG A 81 -12.41 0.47 34.95
CA ARG A 81 -11.17 1.03 35.52
C ARG A 81 -10.23 1.40 34.37
N PHE A 82 -9.65 2.60 34.45
CA PHE A 82 -8.63 3.09 33.52
C PHE A 82 -7.36 3.36 34.31
N ASP A 83 -6.21 3.07 33.71
CA ASP A 83 -4.89 3.42 34.21
C ASP A 83 -4.44 4.64 33.38
N ASP A 84 -4.47 5.83 33.98
CA ASP A 84 -3.88 7.02 33.38
C ASP A 84 -2.37 6.88 33.60
N GLY A 85 -1.65 6.43 32.57
CA GLY A 85 -0.19 6.36 32.63
C GLY A 85 0.40 7.77 32.68
N ASP A 86 1.20 8.05 33.72
CA ASP A 86 2.09 9.21 33.83
C ASP A 86 3.17 9.22 32.72
#